data_AF-T1GXN6-F1
#
_entry.id   AF-T1GXN6-F1
#
_cell.length_a   1.000
_cell.length_b   1.000
_cell.length_c   1.000
_cell.angle_alpha   90.00
_cell.angle_beta   90.00
_cell.angle_gamma   90.00
#
_symmetry.space_group_name_H-M   'P 1'
#
loop_
_entity.id
_entity.type
_entity.pdbx_description
1 polymer ?
#
loop_
_entity_poly.entity_id
_entity_poly.type
_entity_poly.pdbx_seq_one_letter_code
_entity_poly.pdbx_strand_id
1 'polypeptide(L)'
;DENSQTWSGSDRDYTYDELLKRVYEIIHDKNPDMAGGRKPKFVMRPPQVLRVGTKKTSFANFTDICKTLHRQPKHLLDFLLAELGTSGSMDGNQQLIIKGRFQPKQIENVLRRYIKEYVTCHTCRSPETILQKDTRLFFLHANLVVLDVL
;
A
#
# COMPACT_ATOMS: atom_id res chain seq x y z
N ASP A 1 2.56 40.55 2.01
CA ASP A 1 1.59 41.09 1.06
C ASP A 1 2.12 41.01 -0.37
N GLU A 2 1.87 39.88 -1.06
CA GLU A 2 2.09 39.75 -2.52
C GLU A 2 1.47 38.44 -3.07
N ASN A 3 0.26 38.09 -2.60
CA ASN A 3 -0.51 36.95 -3.14
C ASN A 3 -1.74 37.43 -3.91
N SER A 4 -1.59 38.53 -4.64
CA SER A 4 -2.56 38.95 -5.65
C SER A 4 -2.33 38.04 -6.84
N GLN A 5 -3.19 37.05 -7.07
CA GLN A 5 -3.22 36.32 -8.32
C GLN A 5 -3.35 37.34 -9.46
N THR A 6 -2.27 37.62 -10.19
CA THR A 6 -2.14 38.71 -11.19
C THR A 6 -3.06 38.56 -12.41
N TRP A 7 -3.93 37.56 -12.38
CA TRP A 7 -4.92 37.18 -13.37
C TRP A 7 -6.36 37.25 -12.83
N SER A 8 -6.57 37.45 -11.53
CA SER A 8 -7.91 37.54 -10.94
C SER A 8 -8.61 38.81 -11.43
N GLY A 9 -9.51 38.66 -12.41
CA GLY A 9 -10.26 39.76 -13.01
C GLY A 9 -9.74 40.27 -14.36
N SER A 10 -8.77 39.60 -15.00
CA SER A 10 -8.32 39.91 -16.36
C SER A 10 -8.77 38.85 -17.37
N ASP A 11 -9.29 39.25 -18.52
CA ASP A 11 -9.72 38.36 -19.62
C ASP A 11 -8.56 37.88 -20.53
N ARG A 12 -7.32 37.91 -20.01
CA ARG A 12 -6.12 37.48 -20.75
C ARG A 12 -5.87 35.99 -20.56
N ASP A 13 -5.30 35.36 -21.57
CA ASP A 13 -4.86 33.97 -21.47
C ASP A 13 -3.73 33.81 -20.43
N TYR A 14 -3.77 32.67 -19.71
CA TYR A 14 -2.74 32.32 -18.74
C TYR A 14 -1.41 32.00 -19.44
N THR A 15 -0.31 32.43 -18.84
CA THR A 15 1.02 31.99 -19.29
C THR A 15 1.32 30.57 -18.79
N TYR A 16 2.22 29.87 -19.48
CA TYR A 16 2.66 28.53 -19.07
C TYR A 16 3.19 28.50 -17.63
N ASP A 17 3.99 29.50 -17.25
CA ASP A 17 4.60 29.57 -15.92
C ASP A 17 3.57 29.79 -14.81
N GLU A 18 2.51 30.58 -15.07
CA GLU A 18 1.40 30.78 -14.14
C GLU A 18 0.60 29.48 -13.93
N LEU A 19 0.29 28.76 -15.01
CA LEU A 19 -0.38 27.46 -14.95
C LEU A 19 0.48 26.42 -14.22
N LEU A 20 1.78 26.39 -14.53
CA LEU A 20 2.73 25.47 -13.91
C LEU A 20 2.85 25.73 -12.40
N LYS A 21 3.00 26.99 -11.99
CA LYS A 21 3.07 27.39 -10.58
C LYS A 21 1.80 26.98 -9.83
N ARG A 22 0.63 27.22 -10.41
CA ARG A 22 -0.65 26.81 -9.84
C ARG A 22 -0.74 25.29 -9.68
N VAL A 23 -0.32 24.52 -10.68
CA VAL A 23 -0.28 23.05 -10.60
C VAL A 23 0.66 22.59 -9.49
N TYR A 24 1.84 23.19 -9.35
CA TYR A 24 2.77 22.86 -8.25
C TYR A 24 2.20 23.19 -6.87
N GLU A 25 1.53 24.33 -6.71
CA GLU A 25 0.85 24.70 -5.46
C GLU A 25 -0.24 23.70 -5.09
N ILE A 26 -1.09 23.31 -6.06
CA ILE A 26 -2.13 22.30 -5.85
C ILE A 26 -1.53 20.93 -5.48
N ILE A 27 -0.44 20.53 -6.15
CA ILE A 27 0.24 19.26 -5.84
C ILE A 27 0.83 19.30 -4.42
N HIS A 28 1.45 20.41 -4.02
CA HIS A 28 2.03 20.55 -2.69
C HIS A 28 0.96 20.57 -1.59
N ASP A 29 -0.15 21.25 -1.81
CA ASP A 29 -1.25 21.34 -0.84
C ASP A 29 -2.01 20.00 -0.69
N LYS A 30 -2.31 19.34 -1.81
CA LYS A 30 -3.06 18.07 -1.82
C LYS A 30 -2.20 16.83 -1.57
N ASN A 31 -0.89 16.89 -1.79
CA ASN A 31 0.01 15.77 -1.59
C ASN A 31 1.41 16.21 -1.09
N PRO A 32 1.51 16.69 0.16
CA PRO A 32 2.76 17.20 0.73
C PRO A 32 3.87 16.14 0.76
N ASP A 33 3.52 14.86 0.91
CA ASP A 33 4.47 13.74 0.92
C ASP A 33 5.11 13.48 -0.44
N MET A 34 4.44 13.80 -1.55
CA MET A 34 5.04 13.75 -2.89
C MET A 34 5.97 14.95 -3.17
N ALA A 35 5.67 16.12 -2.61
CA ALA A 35 6.43 17.35 -2.88
C ALA A 35 7.85 17.34 -2.29
N GLY A 36 8.06 16.64 -1.18
CA GLY A 36 9.35 16.60 -0.48
C GLY A 36 10.42 15.66 -1.08
N GLY A 37 10.13 14.93 -2.16
CA GLY A 37 11.05 13.97 -2.81
C GLY A 37 11.46 12.75 -1.97
N ARG A 38 11.16 12.75 -0.67
CA ARG A 38 11.40 11.66 0.28
C ARG A 38 10.18 10.74 0.32
N LYS A 39 10.21 9.69 -0.48
CA LYS A 39 9.21 8.62 -0.43
C LYS A 39 9.29 7.94 0.93
N PRO A 40 8.25 7.99 1.80
CA PRO A 40 8.28 7.28 3.06
C PRO A 40 8.45 5.79 2.78
N LYS A 41 9.53 5.21 3.28
CA LYS A 41 9.71 3.75 3.24
C LYS A 41 8.64 3.17 4.17
N PHE A 42 7.71 2.39 3.62
CA PHE A 42 6.74 1.68 4.44
C PHE A 42 7.48 0.79 5.45
N VAL A 43 7.40 1.13 6.73
CA VAL A 43 8.00 0.36 7.83
C VAL A 43 6.96 -0.63 8.33
N MET A 44 7.00 -1.85 7.80
CA MET A 44 6.19 -2.95 8.30
C MET A 44 6.74 -3.44 9.64
N ARG A 45 5.85 -3.81 10.58
CA ARG A 45 6.27 -4.57 11.76
C ARG A 45 6.90 -5.92 11.33
N PRO A 46 7.95 -6.39 12.01
CA PRO A 46 8.58 -7.65 11.64
C PRO A 46 7.61 -8.82 11.81
N PRO A 47 7.60 -9.79 10.88
CA PRO A 47 6.75 -10.97 11.00
C PRO A 47 7.25 -11.88 12.14
N GLN A 48 6.36 -12.22 13.06
CA GLN A 48 6.64 -13.10 14.20
C GLN A 48 6.33 -14.54 13.81
N VAL A 49 7.36 -15.24 13.35
CA VAL A 49 7.26 -16.61 12.86
C VAL A 49 7.80 -17.58 13.92
N LEU A 50 6.92 -18.42 14.45
CA LEU A 50 7.21 -19.40 15.50
C LEU A 50 7.04 -20.80 14.94
N ARG A 51 7.83 -21.76 15.43
CA ARG A 51 7.64 -23.17 15.07
C ARG A 51 6.60 -23.79 15.99
N VAL A 52 5.62 -24.49 15.41
CA VAL A 52 4.63 -25.26 16.17
C VAL A 52 4.90 -26.73 15.91
N GLY A 53 5.67 -27.35 16.81
CA GLY A 53 6.14 -28.72 16.66
C GLY A 53 7.03 -28.91 15.43
N THR A 54 6.98 -30.12 14.85
CA THR A 54 7.98 -30.59 13.88
C THR A 54 7.64 -30.24 12.42
N LYS A 55 6.36 -30.04 12.09
CA LYS A 55 5.86 -29.89 10.71
C LYS A 55 4.93 -28.69 10.51
N LYS A 56 4.79 -27.80 11.49
CA LYS A 56 3.95 -26.61 11.38
C LYS A 56 4.73 -25.35 11.77
N THR A 57 4.36 -24.25 11.13
CA THR A 57 4.89 -22.91 11.43
C THR A 57 3.70 -22.01 11.75
N SER A 58 3.75 -21.30 12.87
CA SER A 58 2.80 -20.25 13.23
C SER A 58 3.34 -18.89 12.84
N PHE A 59 2.49 -18.07 12.24
CA PHE A 59 2.72 -16.65 12.02
C PHE A 59 1.79 -15.89 12.96
N ALA A 60 2.35 -15.45 14.09
CA ALA A 60 1.61 -15.00 15.26
C ALA A 60 0.91 -13.65 15.06
N ASN A 61 1.58 -12.67 14.47
CA ASN A 61 1.05 -11.32 14.24
C ASN A 61 0.44 -11.14 12.83
N PHE A 62 -0.07 -12.22 12.22
CA PHE A 62 -0.63 -12.18 10.86
C PHE A 62 -1.74 -11.13 10.71
N THR A 63 -2.70 -11.11 11.63
CA THR A 63 -3.84 -10.19 11.58
C THR A 63 -3.43 -8.73 11.77
N ASP A 64 -2.41 -8.48 12.60
CA ASP A 64 -1.87 -7.14 12.78
C ASP A 64 -1.21 -6.63 11.51
N ILE A 65 -0.48 -7.49 10.79
CA ILE A 65 0.12 -7.15 9.50
C ILE A 65 -0.97 -6.84 8.48
N CYS A 66 -2.05 -7.64 8.41
CA CYS A 66 -3.20 -7.36 7.54
C CYS A 66 -3.81 -5.97 7.81
N LYS A 67 -3.97 -5.61 9.08
CA LYS A 67 -4.50 -4.30 9.50
C LYS A 67 -3.56 -3.17 9.10
N THR A 68 -2.25 -3.30 9.35
CA THR A 68 -1.26 -2.28 8.96
C THR A 68 -1.20 -2.09 7.44
N LEU A 69 -1.42 -3.15 6.67
CA LEU A 69 -1.47 -3.10 5.20
C LEU A 69 -2.83 -2.64 4.65
N HIS A 70 -3.85 -2.46 5.49
CA HIS A 70 -5.23 -2.22 5.06
C HIS A 70 -5.72 -3.25 4.03
N ARG A 71 -5.47 -4.55 4.30
CA ARG A 71 -5.87 -5.64 3.42
C ARG A 71 -6.69 -6.70 4.15
N GLN A 72 -7.60 -7.32 3.40
CA GLN A 72 -8.41 -8.41 3.91
C GLN A 72 -7.52 -9.63 4.22
N PRO A 73 -7.64 -10.25 5.42
CA PRO A 73 -6.82 -11.40 5.80
C PRO A 73 -6.90 -12.56 4.82
N LYS A 74 -8.07 -12.81 4.23
CA LYS A 74 -8.29 -13.88 3.26
C LYS A 74 -7.40 -13.73 2.01
N HIS A 75 -7.30 -12.53 1.46
CA HIS A 75 -6.48 -12.28 0.26
C HIS A 75 -4.99 -12.48 0.53
N LEU A 76 -4.50 -11.97 1.67
CA LEU A 76 -3.09 -12.15 2.05
C LEU A 76 -2.78 -13.63 2.36
N LEU A 77 -3.72 -14.35 2.97
CA LEU A 77 -3.60 -15.78 3.26
C LEU A 77 -3.49 -16.58 1.96
N ASP A 78 -4.43 -16.40 1.03
CA ASP A 78 -4.45 -17.12 -0.24
C ASP A 78 -3.16 -16.88 -1.03
N PHE A 79 -2.68 -15.63 -1.06
CA PHE A 79 -1.41 -15.27 -1.69
C PHE A 79 -0.21 -15.95 -1.03
N LEU A 80 -0.10 -15.91 0.30
CA LEU A 80 1.00 -16.53 1.04
C LEU A 80 1.04 -18.04 0.80
N LEU A 81 -0.11 -18.71 0.83
CA LEU A 81 -0.20 -20.16 0.63
C LEU A 81 0.16 -20.55 -0.81
N ALA A 82 -0.28 -19.77 -1.80
CA ALA A 82 0.07 -19.98 -3.20
C ALA A 82 1.58 -19.83 -3.44
N GLU A 83 2.19 -18.75 -2.93
CA GLU A 83 3.62 -18.46 -3.09
C GLU A 83 4.53 -19.45 -2.36
N LEU A 84 4.10 -19.94 -1.19
CA LEU A 84 4.83 -20.95 -0.43
C LEU A 84 4.55 -22.38 -0.89
N GLY A 85 3.60 -22.59 -1.81
CA GLY A 85 3.22 -23.91 -2.32
C GLY A 85 2.70 -24.83 -1.22
N THR A 86 1.93 -24.31 -0.28
CA THR A 86 1.47 -25.05 0.91
C THR A 86 0.02 -24.73 1.26
N SER A 87 -0.50 -25.36 2.30
CA SER A 87 -1.82 -25.11 2.87
C SER A 87 -1.70 -24.66 4.31
N GLY A 88 -2.66 -23.86 4.76
CA GLY A 88 -2.73 -23.35 6.12
C GLY A 88 -4.11 -22.83 6.46
N SER A 89 -4.31 -22.48 7.72
CA SER A 89 -5.57 -21.94 8.23
C SER A 89 -5.29 -20.96 9.34
N MET A 90 -6.22 -20.03 9.55
CA MET A 90 -6.20 -19.21 10.77
C MET A 90 -6.69 -20.05 11.96
N ASP A 91 -6.04 -19.88 13.09
CA ASP A 91 -6.46 -20.45 14.37
C ASP A 91 -7.38 -19.47 15.14
N GLY A 92 -8.00 -19.91 16.24
CA GLY A 92 -8.86 -19.09 17.09
C GLY A 92 -8.16 -17.86 17.68
N ASN A 93 -6.83 -17.91 17.80
CA ASN A 93 -6.01 -16.80 18.26
C ASN A 93 -5.63 -15.79 17.15
N GLN A 94 -6.30 -15.83 15.98
CA GLN A 94 -6.03 -14.94 14.83
C GLN A 94 -4.59 -15.06 14.27
N GLN A 95 -3.93 -16.18 14.55
CA GLN A 95 -2.61 -16.55 14.02
C GLN A 95 -2.78 -17.42 12.78
N LEU A 96 -1.88 -17.29 11.81
CA LEU A 96 -1.86 -18.15 10.63
C LEU A 96 -0.99 -19.39 10.89
N ILE A 97 -1.59 -20.58 10.82
CA ILE A 97 -0.90 -21.86 10.93
C ILE A 97 -0.63 -22.43 9.54
N ILE A 98 0.63 -22.58 9.19
CA ILE A 98 1.09 -23.05 7.89
C ILE A 98 1.68 -24.47 8.03
N LYS A 99 1.31 -25.39 7.13
CA LYS A 99 1.93 -26.71 7.03
C LYS A 99 3.33 -26.57 6.46
N GLY A 100 4.34 -27.06 7.16
CA GLY A 100 5.74 -27.00 6.75
C GLY A 100 6.61 -26.22 7.73
N ARG A 101 7.91 -26.18 7.41
CA ARG A 101 8.93 -25.46 8.17
C ARG A 101 9.37 -24.25 7.38
N PHE A 102 8.99 -23.06 7.84
CA PHE A 102 9.38 -21.82 7.20
C PHE A 102 10.23 -20.98 8.14
N GLN A 103 11.29 -20.39 7.59
CA GLN A 103 12.11 -19.43 8.32
C GLN A 103 11.47 -18.03 8.22
N PRO A 104 11.66 -17.15 9.22
CA PRO A 104 11.14 -15.78 9.18
C PRO A 104 11.50 -15.04 7.89
N LYS A 105 12.74 -15.23 7.40
CA LYS A 105 13.25 -14.62 6.15
C LYS A 105 12.45 -15.04 4.91
N GLN A 106 11.96 -16.28 4.85
CA GLN A 106 11.15 -16.75 3.72
C GLN A 106 9.78 -16.06 3.70
N ILE A 107 9.14 -15.97 4.87
CA ILE A 107 7.86 -15.26 5.02
C ILE A 107 8.03 -13.78 4.69
N GLU A 108 9.10 -13.15 5.17
CA GLU A 108 9.41 -11.75 4.86
C GLU A 108 9.57 -11.51 3.36
N ASN A 109 10.28 -12.38 2.64
CA ASN A 109 10.44 -12.26 1.20
C ASN A 109 9.11 -12.32 0.44
N VAL A 110 8.20 -13.23 0.83
CA VAL A 110 6.87 -13.31 0.21
C VAL A 110 6.04 -12.07 0.53
N LEU A 111 6.08 -11.59 1.78
CA LEU A 111 5.39 -10.35 2.17
C LEU A 111 5.91 -9.14 1.38
N ARG A 112 7.22 -9.03 1.16
CA ARG A 112 7.80 -7.96 0.34
C ARG A 112 7.29 -8.00 -1.10
N ARG A 113 7.12 -9.20 -1.68
CA ARG A 113 6.50 -9.36 -3.02
C ARG A 113 5.04 -8.92 -3.00
N TYR A 114 4.27 -9.34 -2.00
CA TYR A 114 2.88 -8.92 -1.85
C TYR A 114 2.72 -7.40 -1.73
N ILE A 115 3.56 -6.75 -0.93
CA ILE A 115 3.51 -5.29 -0.74
C ILE A 115 3.79 -4.57 -2.05
N LYS A 116 4.78 -5.04 -2.82
CA LYS A 116 5.13 -4.43 -4.10
C LYS A 116 3.99 -4.52 -5.12
N GLU A 117 3.30 -5.66 -5.16
CA GLU A 117 2.29 -5.96 -6.18
C GLU A 117 0.89 -5.43 -5.81
N TYR A 118 0.48 -5.56 -4.55
CA TYR A 118 -0.92 -5.37 -4.11
C TYR A 118 -1.12 -4.27 -3.07
N VAL A 119 -0.05 -3.62 -2.60
CA VAL A 119 -0.13 -2.54 -1.59
C VAL A 119 0.46 -1.24 -2.11
N THR A 120 1.54 -1.32 -2.87
CA THR A 120 2.22 -0.15 -3.42
C THR A 120 1.63 0.23 -4.76
N CYS A 121 1.26 1.50 -4.93
CA CYS A 121 0.86 2.00 -6.24
C CYS A 121 2.04 1.95 -7.22
N HIS A 122 1.82 1.41 -8.43
CA HIS A 122 2.83 1.34 -9.47
C HIS A 122 3.28 2.71 -9.99
N THR A 123 2.39 3.72 -9.94
CA THR A 123 2.64 5.07 -10.45
C THR A 123 3.33 5.96 -9.42
N CYS A 124 2.72 6.16 -8.25
CA CYS A 124 3.22 7.09 -7.23
C CYS A 124 4.07 6.43 -6.14
N ARG A 125 4.10 5.08 -6.06
CA ARG A 125 4.75 4.30 -5.00
C ARG A 125 4.20 4.52 -3.59
N SER A 126 3.02 5.13 -3.46
CA SER A 126 2.34 5.26 -2.18
C SER A 126 1.80 3.90 -1.70
N PRO A 127 1.93 3.57 -0.40
CA PRO A 127 1.26 2.42 0.20
C PRO A 127 -0.24 2.68 0.50
N GLU A 128 -0.71 3.92 0.32
CA GLU A 128 -2.12 4.31 0.52
C GLU A 128 -2.97 3.92 -0.69
N THR A 129 -3.26 2.63 -0.78
CA THR A 129 -4.09 2.07 -1.84
C THR A 129 -5.18 1.19 -1.24
N ILE A 130 -6.33 1.13 -1.91
CA ILE A 130 -7.49 0.32 -1.54
C ILE A 130 -7.63 -0.79 -2.58
N LEU A 131 -7.71 -2.03 -2.12
CA LEU A 131 -7.97 -3.18 -2.99
C LEU A 131 -9.48 -3.44 -3.02
N GLN A 132 -10.12 -3.12 -4.14
CA GLN A 132 -11.54 -3.38 -4.38
C GLN A 132 -11.71 -4.60 -5.26
N LYS A 133 -12.69 -5.44 -4.93
CA LYS A 133 -13.09 -6.56 -5.78
C LYS A 133 -14.28 -6.12 -6.63
N ASP A 134 -14.12 -6.09 -7.93
CA ASP A 134 -15.23 -5.90 -8.86
C ASP A 134 -15.39 -7.17 -9.70
N THR A 135 -16.54 -7.82 -9.54
CA THR A 135 -16.89 -9.14 -10.09
C THR A 135 -15.83 -10.23 -9.80
N ARG A 136 -15.01 -10.56 -10.79
CA ARG A 136 -13.97 -11.61 -10.76
C ARG A 136 -12.55 -11.06 -10.62
N LEU A 137 -12.37 -9.75 -10.75
CA LEU A 137 -11.06 -9.09 -10.75
C LEU A 137 -10.87 -8.25 -9.49
N PHE A 138 -9.62 -8.14 -9.04
CA PHE A 138 -9.22 -7.22 -8.00
C PHE A 138 -8.60 -5.98 -8.64
N PHE A 139 -9.12 -4.81 -8.28
CA PHE A 139 -8.63 -3.52 -8.73
C PHE A 139 -7.92 -2.80 -7.59
N LEU A 140 -6.71 -2.32 -7.87
CA LEU A 140 -5.94 -1.50 -6.94
C LEU A 140 -6.27 -0.03 -7.19
N HIS A 141 -7.06 0.57 -6.32
CA HIS A 141 -7.37 1.98 -6.36
C HIS A 141 -6.32 2.74 -5.52
N ALA A 142 -5.57 3.65 -6.15
CA ALA A 142 -4.74 4.58 -5.41
C ALA A 142 -5.60 5.77 -4.97
N ASN A 143 -5.46 6.23 -3.73
CA ASN A 143 -5.97 7.54 -3.34
C ASN A 143 -5.09 8.63 -3.99
N LEU A 144 -5.16 8.73 -5.30
CA LEU A 144 -4.61 9.86 -6.03
C LEU A 144 -5.73 10.89 -6.12
N VAL A 145 -5.64 11.98 -5.33
CA VAL A 145 -6.52 13.17 -5.38
C VAL A 145 -6.49 13.88 -6.74
N VAL A 146 -5.79 13.33 -7.73
CA VAL A 146 -5.67 13.88 -9.09
C VAL A 146 -7.00 13.86 -9.83
N LEU A 147 -7.96 13.03 -9.42
CA LEU A 147 -9.32 13.02 -9.97
C LEU A 147 -10.23 14.14 -9.44
N ASP A 148 -9.87 14.83 -8.35
CA ASP A 148 -10.62 16.00 -7.84
C ASP A 148 -10.06 17.35 -8.35
N VAL A 149 -9.31 17.32 -9.46
CA VAL A 149 -8.72 18.52 -10.09
C VAL A 149 -9.14 18.67 -11.56
N LEU A 150 -9.77 17.65 -12.16
CA LEU A 150 -10.41 17.71 -13.48
C LEU A 150 -11.91 17.88 -13.33
#